data_AF-A0A397I753-F1
#
_entry.id   AF-A0A397I753-F1
#
_cell.length_a   1.000
_cell.length_b   1.000
_cell.length_c   1.000
_cell.angle_alpha   90.00
_cell.angle_beta   90.00
_cell.angle_gamma   90.00
#
_symmetry.space_group_name_H-M   'P 1'
#
loop_
_entity.id
_entity.type
_entity.pdbx_description
1 polymer ?
#
loop_
_entity_poly.entity_id
_entity_poly.type
_entity_poly.pdbx_seq_one_letter_code
_entity_poly.pdbx_strand_id
1 'polypeptide(L)'
;MKRCWDAKSEQRLTFEELAFYFDGYLINIKDEVKESEIYKQIEECSRLNLTNPVDNNNTNSLAIYTSRGFNFKNLPKPKNLNENDDKNTNELITKDCLITEEFNIEIP
;
A
#
# COMPACT_ATOMS: atom_id res chain seq x y z
N MET A 1 1.56 5.93 3.40
CA MET A 1 0.63 4.91 2.83
C MET A 1 -0.69 4.70 3.59
N LYS A 2 -0.88 5.17 4.83
CA LYS A 2 -2.12 4.93 5.58
C LYS A 2 -3.39 5.55 5.00
N ARG A 3 -3.26 6.51 4.08
CA ARG A 3 -4.40 7.12 3.37
C ARG A 3 -4.95 6.23 2.24
N CYS A 4 -4.14 5.38 1.60
CA CYS A 4 -4.59 4.55 0.47
C CYS A 4 -5.67 3.55 0.85
N TRP A 5 -5.66 3.11 2.11
CA TRP A 5 -6.59 2.13 2.67
C TRP A 5 -7.59 2.77 3.64
N ASP A 6 -7.88 4.07 3.55
CA ASP A 6 -8.89 4.73 4.40
C ASP A 6 -10.31 4.21 4.11
N ALA A 7 -11.18 4.16 5.14
CA ALA A 7 -12.57 3.77 4.95
C ALA A 7 -13.37 4.80 4.13
N LYS A 8 -13.14 6.10 4.36
CA LYS A 8 -13.76 7.22 3.66
C LYS A 8 -13.06 7.39 2.32
N SER A 9 -13.82 7.32 1.23
CA SER A 9 -13.29 7.53 -0.12
C SER A 9 -12.61 8.88 -0.28
N GLU A 10 -13.14 9.91 0.39
CA GLU A 10 -12.69 11.30 0.25
C GLU A 10 -11.33 11.54 0.95
N GLN A 11 -10.93 10.65 1.87
CA GLN A 11 -9.63 10.75 2.56
C GLN A 11 -8.53 9.94 1.87
N ARG A 12 -8.90 9.08 0.90
CA ARG A 12 -7.94 8.36 0.07
C ARG A 12 -7.19 9.31 -0.85
N LEU A 13 -5.96 8.93 -1.19
CA LEU A 13 -5.18 9.64 -2.19
C LEU A 13 -5.83 9.48 -3.56
N THR A 14 -5.82 10.56 -4.32
CA THR A 14 -6.08 10.52 -5.76
C THR A 14 -4.97 9.76 -6.48
N PHE A 15 -5.25 9.34 -7.71
CA PHE A 15 -4.25 8.69 -8.55
C PHE A 15 -3.03 9.60 -8.78
N GLU A 16 -3.26 10.89 -9.01
CA GLU A 16 -2.20 11.87 -9.26
C GLU A 16 -1.28 12.05 -8.04
N GLU A 17 -1.85 12.23 -6.84
CA GLU A 17 -1.07 12.29 -5.60
C GLU A 17 -0.27 11.00 -5.39
N LEU A 18 -0.88 9.84 -5.63
CA LEU A 18 -0.22 8.55 -5.48
C LEU A 18 0.95 8.37 -6.46
N ALA A 19 0.78 8.80 -7.71
CA ALA A 19 1.82 8.75 -8.73
C ALA A 19 3.04 9.61 -8.33
N PHE A 20 2.79 10.84 -7.87
CA PHE A 20 3.85 11.73 -7.39
C PHE A 20 4.68 11.08 -6.26
N TYR A 21 4.02 10.40 -5.32
CA TYR A 21 4.72 9.69 -4.25
C TYR A 21 5.58 8.54 -4.78
N PHE A 22 5.04 7.73 -5.69
CA PHE A 22 5.81 6.61 -6.26
C PHE A 22 7.01 7.07 -7.08
N ASP A 23 6.89 8.18 -7.82
CA ASP A 23 8.00 8.74 -8.57
C ASP A 23 9.14 9.18 -7.64
N GLY A 24 8.80 9.82 -6.50
CA GLY A 24 9.79 10.17 -5.48
C GLY A 24 10.54 8.95 -4.91
N TYR A 25 9.80 7.89 -4.56
CA TYR A 25 10.42 6.62 -4.13
C TYR A 25 11.31 6.02 -5.22
N LEU A 26 10.85 5.98 -6.47
CA LEU A 26 11.59 5.38 -7.59
C LEU A 26 12.92 6.10 -7.85
N ILE A 27 12.96 7.42 -7.67
CA ILE A 27 14.18 8.21 -7.80
C ILE A 27 15.17 7.86 -6.68
N ASN A 28 14.70 7.77 -5.43
CA ASN A 28 15.53 7.51 -4.25
C ASN A 28 16.10 6.08 -4.18
N ILE A 29 15.50 5.15 -4.93
CA ILE A 29 15.79 3.72 -4.80
C ILE A 29 16.90 3.29 -5.78
N LYS A 30 17.24 4.04 -6.83
CA LYS A 30 17.95 3.51 -8.02
C LYS A 30 19.33 2.86 -7.85
N ASP A 31 20.05 3.01 -6.73
CA ASP A 31 21.40 2.43 -6.57
C ASP A 31 21.55 1.33 -5.48
N GLU A 32 20.58 1.14 -4.56
CA GLU A 32 20.69 0.16 -3.45
C GLU A 32 19.61 -0.98 -3.46
N VAL A 33 18.74 -1.01 -4.47
CA VAL A 33 17.50 -1.84 -4.46
C VAL A 33 17.75 -3.31 -4.26
N LYS A 34 18.72 -3.88 -4.98
CA LYS A 34 18.83 -5.34 -5.11
C LYS A 34 19.20 -6.03 -3.80
N GLU A 35 19.87 -5.32 -2.90
CA GLU A 35 20.23 -5.87 -1.59
C GLU A 35 19.20 -5.57 -0.50
N SER A 36 18.26 -4.66 -0.78
CA SER A 36 17.21 -4.31 0.18
C SER A 36 16.34 -5.52 0.51
N GLU A 37 15.93 -5.60 1.78
CA GLU A 37 15.01 -6.62 2.27
C GLU A 37 13.67 -6.60 1.50
N ILE A 38 13.20 -5.41 1.13
CA ILE A 38 11.97 -5.22 0.35
C ILE A 38 12.10 -5.88 -1.03
N TYR A 39 13.22 -5.70 -1.73
CA TYR A 39 13.44 -6.31 -3.03
C TYR A 39 13.49 -7.84 -2.94
N LYS A 40 14.18 -8.38 -1.93
CA LYS A 40 14.25 -9.83 -1.67
C LYS A 40 12.86 -10.42 -1.44
N GLN A 41 12.01 -9.74 -0.68
CA GLN A 41 10.62 -10.15 -0.45
C GLN A 41 9.75 -10.08 -1.71
N ILE A 42 9.93 -9.04 -2.53
CA ILE A 42 9.24 -8.93 -3.84
C ILE A 42 9.65 -10.08 -4.75
N GLU A 43 10.95 -10.37 -4.87
CA GLU A 43 11.47 -11.46 -5.68
C GLU A 43 10.94 -12.83 -5.20
N GLU A 44 10.92 -13.07 -3.89
CA GLU A 44 10.34 -14.28 -3.31
C GLU A 44 8.84 -14.41 -3.61
N CYS A 45 8.06 -13.35 -3.41
CA CYS A 45 6.64 -13.34 -3.76
C CYS A 45 6.41 -13.62 -5.26
N SER A 46 7.18 -12.98 -6.13
CA SER A 46 7.14 -13.23 -7.57
C SER A 46 7.44 -14.68 -7.90
N ARG A 47 8.45 -15.28 -7.26
CA ARG A 47 8.78 -16.70 -7.42
C ARG A 47 7.61 -17.60 -6.99
N LEU A 48 6.99 -17.33 -5.85
CA LEU A 48 5.83 -18.08 -5.35
C LEU A 48 4.60 -17.99 -6.26
N ASN A 49 4.35 -16.82 -6.85
CA ASN A 49 3.28 -16.62 -7.83
C ASN A 49 3.52 -17.38 -9.15
N LEU A 50 4.79 -17.65 -9.50
CA LEU A 50 5.15 -18.45 -10.67
C LEU A 50 5.05 -19.96 -10.38
N THR A 51 5.37 -20.41 -9.16
CA THR A 51 5.27 -21.84 -8.77
C THR A 51 3.86 -22.26 -8.37
N ASN A 52 3.00 -21.33 -7.95
CA ASN A 52 1.57 -21.54 -7.86
C ASN A 52 0.90 -20.78 -9.01
N PRO A 53 0.81 -21.35 -10.22
CA PRO A 53 -0.13 -20.82 -11.20
C PRO A 53 -1.49 -20.94 -10.55
N VAL A 54 -2.03 -19.82 -10.09
CA VAL A 54 -3.37 -19.75 -9.56
C VAL A 54 -4.32 -19.90 -10.75
N ASP A 55 -4.44 -21.12 -11.25
CA ASP A 55 -5.53 -21.57 -12.13
C ASP A 55 -6.76 -21.89 -11.26
N ASN A 56 -7.08 -21.02 -10.30
CA ASN A 56 -8.21 -21.20 -9.38
C ASN A 56 -9.52 -20.60 -9.93
N ASN A 57 -9.54 -20.18 -11.21
CA ASN A 57 -10.78 -19.80 -11.89
C ASN A 57 -11.78 -20.95 -12.04
N ASN A 58 -11.44 -22.14 -11.54
CA ASN A 58 -12.38 -23.22 -11.23
C ASN A 58 -13.30 -22.79 -10.06
N THR A 59 -14.14 -21.79 -10.34
CA THR A 59 -15.25 -21.40 -9.49
C THR A 59 -16.18 -22.61 -9.42
N ASN A 60 -16.15 -23.32 -8.29
CA ASN A 60 -17.08 -24.41 -8.04
C ASN A 60 -18.50 -23.82 -8.13
N SER A 61 -19.27 -24.21 -9.15
CA SER A 61 -20.62 -23.68 -9.38
C SER A 61 -21.59 -24.00 -8.24
N LEU A 62 -21.22 -24.93 -7.36
CA LEU A 62 -21.95 -25.32 -6.15
C LEU A 62 -21.38 -24.65 -4.88
N ALA A 63 -20.33 -23.82 -4.99
CA ALA A 63 -19.82 -23.09 -3.85
C ALA A 63 -20.86 -22.09 -3.34
N ILE A 64 -21.29 -22.27 -2.09
CA ILE A 64 -22.08 -21.28 -1.37
C ILE A 64 -21.12 -20.18 -0.93
N TYR A 65 -21.08 -19.09 -1.70
CA TYR A 65 -20.40 -17.87 -1.29
C TYR A 65 -21.16 -17.25 -0.12
N THR A 66 -20.63 -17.39 1.09
CA THR A 66 -21.16 -16.72 2.29
C THR A 66 -21.24 -15.20 2.10
N SER A 67 -20.38 -14.64 1.23
CA SER A 67 -20.41 -13.23 0.80
C SER A 67 -21.76 -12.79 0.22
N ARG A 68 -22.56 -13.67 -0.40
CA ARG A 68 -23.89 -13.35 -0.92
C ARG A 68 -24.98 -13.27 0.16
N GLY A 69 -24.72 -13.81 1.35
CA GLY A 69 -25.66 -13.80 2.49
C GLY A 69 -25.43 -12.66 3.49
N PHE A 70 -24.36 -11.86 3.33
CA PHE A 70 -24.09 -10.77 4.26
C PHE A 70 -25.00 -9.57 4.00
N ASN A 71 -25.79 -9.20 5.01
CA ASN A 71 -26.50 -7.94 5.02
C ASN A 71 -25.54 -6.80 5.37
N PHE A 72 -25.11 -6.05 4.35
CA PHE A 72 -24.19 -4.91 4.51
C PHE A 72 -24.72 -3.81 5.45
N LYS A 73 -26.04 -3.75 5.70
CA LYS A 73 -26.65 -2.70 6.54
C LYS A 73 -26.28 -2.80 8.02
N ASN A 74 -25.88 -3.98 8.50
CA ASN A 74 -25.61 -4.24 9.93
C ASN A 74 -24.14 -4.54 10.23
N LEU A 75 -23.23 -4.23 9.29
CA LEU A 75 -21.82 -4.40 9.54
C LEU A 75 -21.32 -3.34 10.54
N PRO A 76 -20.41 -3.70 11.46
CA PRO A 76 -19.74 -2.73 12.30
C PRO A 76 -18.99 -1.72 11.43
N LYS A 77 -18.80 -0.51 11.97
CA LYS A 77 -18.03 0.52 11.28
C LYS A 77 -16.62 -0.02 10.94
N PRO A 78 -16.08 0.33 9.76
CA PRO A 78 -14.71 -0.02 9.42
C PRO A 78 -13.73 0.47 10.49
N LYS A 79 -12.76 -0.37 10.84
CA LYS A 79 -11.77 -0.05 11.89
C LYS A 79 -10.93 1.18 11.55
N ASN A 80 -10.68 1.40 10.26
CA ASN A 80 -9.91 2.48 9.66
C ASN A 80 -10.75 3.74 9.36
N LEU A 81 -11.93 3.91 9.96
CA LEU A 81 -12.82 5.04 9.66
C LEU A 81 -12.33 6.39 10.23
N ASN A 82 -11.57 6.36 11.32
CA ASN A 82 -11.07 7.54 12.02
C ASN A 82 -9.55 7.52 12.21
N GLU A 83 -8.85 6.62 11.52
CA GLU A 83 -7.41 6.41 11.71
C GLU A 83 -6.57 7.53 11.08
N ASN A 84 -7.12 8.25 10.09
CA ASN A 84 -6.44 9.35 9.39
C ASN A 84 -7.10 10.72 9.62
N ASP A 85 -8.02 10.85 10.59
CA ASP A 85 -8.65 12.12 10.94
C ASP A 85 -7.66 13.10 11.63
N ASP A 86 -6.49 12.61 12.03
CA ASP A 86 -5.41 13.41 12.59
C ASP A 86 -4.59 14.11 11.48
N LYS A 87 -4.55 15.46 11.55
CA LYS A 87 -3.78 16.35 10.65
C LYS A 87 -2.30 15.95 10.49
N ASN A 88 -1.75 15.26 11.49
CA ASN A 88 -0.37 14.75 11.51
C ASN A 88 -0.09 13.72 10.39
N THR A 89 -1.10 13.02 9.87
CA THR A 89 -0.92 11.98 8.86
C THR A 89 -0.43 12.53 7.52
N ASN A 90 -0.90 13.72 7.13
CA ASN A 90 -0.44 14.40 5.92
C ASN A 90 0.99 14.92 6.09
N GLU A 91 1.33 15.38 7.29
CA GLU A 91 2.66 15.89 7.64
C GLU A 91 3.72 14.77 7.73
N LEU A 92 3.34 13.58 8.19
CA LEU A 92 4.21 12.40 8.20
C LEU A 92 4.55 11.94 6.77
N ILE A 93 3.55 11.93 5.88
CA ILE A 93 3.72 11.49 4.48
C ILE A 93 4.59 12.47 3.69
N THR A 94 4.43 13.79 3.88
CA THR A 94 5.34 14.77 3.26
C THR A 94 6.74 14.67 3.83
N LYS A 95 6.91 14.44 5.14
CA LYS A 95 8.23 14.20 5.74
C LYS A 95 8.87 12.94 5.19
N ASP A 96 8.17 11.82 5.07
CA ASP A 96 8.72 10.59 4.47
C ASP A 96 9.26 10.80 3.05
N CYS A 97 8.71 11.76 2.30
CA CYS A 97 9.22 12.15 0.98
C CYS A 97 10.30 13.24 1.01
N LEU A 98 10.37 14.04 2.08
CA LEU A 98 11.31 15.16 2.26
C LEU A 98 12.51 14.84 3.16
N ILE A 99 12.55 13.68 3.83
CA ILE A 99 13.64 13.26 4.74
C ILE A 99 15.02 13.26 4.05
N THR A 100 15.09 13.36 2.72
CA THR A 100 16.37 13.51 1.98
C THR A 100 16.98 14.92 1.98
N GLU A 101 16.31 15.98 2.44
CA GLU A 101 16.97 17.31 2.51
C GLU A 101 17.82 17.52 3.79
N GLU A 102 17.65 16.73 4.86
CA GLU A 102 18.36 16.93 6.14
C GLU A 102 19.54 15.98 6.41
N PHE A 103 19.83 15.01 5.53
CA PHE A 103 21.11 14.28 5.61
C PHE A 103 22.22 15.10 4.97
N ASN A 104 22.67 16.13 5.71
CA ASN A 104 23.91 16.86 5.47
C ASN A 104 25.07 15.85 5.35
N ILE A 105 25.53 15.64 4.13
CA ILE A 105 26.83 15.00 3.90
C ILE A 105 27.88 16.04 4.25
N GLU A 106 28.35 16.02 5.49
CA GLU A 106 29.61 16.67 5.87
C GLU A 106 30.75 15.83 5.27
N ILE A 107 31.28 16.27 4.13
CA ILE A 107 32.42 15.64 3.45
C ILE A 107 33.71 16.15 4.11
N PRO A 108 34.65 15.28 4.54
CA PRO A 108 35.99 15.68 5.00
C PRO A 108 36.87 16.24 3.88
#